data_AF-A0A4Y2Q798-F1
#
_entry.id   AF-A0A4Y2Q798-F1
#
_cell.length_a   1.000
_cell.length_b   1.000
_cell.length_c   1.000
_cell.angle_alpha   90.00
_cell.angle_beta   90.00
_cell.angle_gamma   90.00
#
_symmetry.space_group_name_H-M   'P 1'
#
loop_
_entity.id
_entity.type
_entity.pdbx_description
1 polymer ?
#
loop_
_entity_poly.entity_id
_entity_poly.type
_entity_poly.pdbx_seq_one_letter_code
_entity_poly.pdbx_strand_id
1 'polypeptide(L)'
;MSWTTEWTSVIFSDEKRFNLDGPDGFQYYWHCLKQKEQYYSTRQQGGGSLIVWLAVGFGGRSSLVFIKGRQNHKDYIKQLETELLPYGSDWGGENWIHQQDGASIHSAQGVKKWFGDNNVQVFPWPAKSPDLNIVENVWATLVERVYGQGRQYENVKELHESLDSVWNTFCQKDIQNLYDSMPNRVFELIQAGGNQFIGQYLSVHKDPFSNPPTNRRLEEAVVGDFPKMMKWTLCTVWFREYRKTAVEE
;
A
#
# COMPACT_ATOMS: atom_id res chain seq x y z
N MET A 1 -11.76 -11.33 -21.04
CA MET A 1 -10.47 -11.04 -20.39
C MET A 1 -10.75 -10.85 -18.91
N SER A 2 -10.22 -11.72 -18.07
CA SER A 2 -10.34 -11.60 -16.61
C SER A 2 -9.28 -10.60 -16.12
N TRP A 3 -9.70 -9.60 -15.35
CA TRP A 3 -8.85 -8.55 -14.78
C TRP A 3 -7.67 -9.05 -13.92
N THR A 4 -7.57 -10.35 -13.63
CA THR A 4 -6.54 -10.95 -12.75
C THR A 4 -5.13 -10.90 -13.33
N THR A 5 -4.95 -11.11 -14.65
CA THR A 5 -3.62 -11.23 -15.27
C THR A 5 -2.95 -9.88 -15.56
N GLU A 6 -3.68 -8.77 -15.54
CA GLU A 6 -3.12 -7.45 -15.84
C GLU A 6 -2.40 -6.84 -14.63
N TRP A 7 -2.84 -7.14 -13.40
CA TRP A 7 -2.21 -6.58 -12.20
C TRP A 7 -0.84 -7.17 -11.92
N THR A 8 -0.56 -8.40 -12.36
CA THR A 8 0.71 -9.07 -12.04
C THR A 8 1.93 -8.40 -12.66
N SER A 9 1.75 -7.56 -13.68
CA SER A 9 2.82 -6.75 -14.27
C SER A 9 3.04 -5.41 -13.56
N VAL A 10 2.14 -5.00 -12.68
CA VAL A 10 2.24 -3.73 -11.95
C VAL A 10 3.10 -3.91 -10.70
N ILE A 11 4.13 -3.09 -10.56
CA ILE A 11 4.97 -3.03 -9.36
C ILE A 11 4.55 -1.81 -8.54
N PHE A 12 4.04 -2.04 -7.33
CA PHE A 12 3.58 -0.98 -6.43
C PHE A 12 4.72 -0.52 -5.54
N SER A 13 4.77 0.78 -5.26
CA SER A 13 5.73 1.35 -4.33
C SER A 13 5.13 2.49 -3.53
N ASP A 14 5.70 2.75 -2.35
CA ASP A 14 5.25 3.82 -1.47
C ASP A 14 6.29 4.14 -0.39
N GLU A 15 6.13 5.29 0.28
CA GLU A 15 6.90 5.71 1.45
C GLU A 15 6.05 5.77 2.72
N LYS A 16 6.57 5.23 3.83
CA LYS A 16 5.93 5.33 5.15
C LYS A 16 6.88 5.79 6.24
N ARG A 17 6.37 6.62 7.15
CA ARG A 17 7.04 6.99 8.39
C ARG A 17 6.77 5.97 9.51
N PHE A 18 7.83 5.59 10.22
CA PHE A 18 7.79 4.79 11.45
C PHE A 18 8.43 5.59 12.59
N ASN A 19 7.78 5.69 13.75
CA ASN A 19 8.31 6.42 14.92
C ASN A 19 8.74 5.49 16.05
N LEU A 20 9.58 5.97 16.95
CA LEU A 20 10.00 5.19 18.14
C LEU A 20 8.84 4.87 19.09
N ASP A 21 7.90 5.81 19.24
CA ASP A 21 6.84 5.75 20.25
C ASP A 21 5.61 4.97 19.80
N GLY A 22 5.61 4.47 18.55
CA GLY A 22 4.48 3.77 17.96
C GLY A 22 4.08 4.32 16.58
N PRO A 23 3.11 3.68 15.92
CA PRO A 23 2.59 4.14 14.63
C PRO A 23 1.84 5.48 14.77
N ASP A 24 1.89 6.30 13.72
CA ASP A 24 1.12 7.54 13.64
C ASP A 24 -0.38 7.24 13.81
N GLY A 25 -1.05 7.95 14.72
CA GLY A 25 -2.52 7.94 14.82
C GLY A 25 -3.15 6.99 15.85
N PHE A 26 -2.39 6.21 16.62
CA PHE A 26 -2.93 5.39 17.73
C PHE A 26 -3.32 6.20 18.99
N GLN A 27 -3.76 7.46 18.83
CA GLN A 27 -4.62 8.09 19.84
C GLN A 27 -5.98 7.36 19.93
N TYR A 28 -6.37 6.65 18.87
CA TYR A 28 -7.53 5.77 18.84
C TYR A 28 -7.19 4.51 18.05
N TYR A 29 -7.34 3.34 18.67
CA TYR A 29 -7.22 2.06 17.98
C TYR A 29 -8.43 1.18 18.22
N TRP A 30 -8.73 0.31 17.25
CA TRP A 30 -9.85 -0.62 17.36
C TRP A 30 -9.51 -1.71 18.37
N HIS A 31 -9.94 -1.50 19.61
CA HIS A 31 -9.83 -2.47 20.68
C HIS A 31 -11.01 -3.44 20.63
N CYS A 32 -10.75 -4.73 20.40
CA CYS A 32 -11.74 -5.76 20.70
C CYS A 32 -11.90 -5.80 22.23
N LEU A 33 -13.10 -5.56 22.77
CA LEU A 33 -13.37 -5.49 24.23
C LEU A 33 -12.94 -6.73 25.04
N LYS A 34 -12.58 -7.83 24.35
CA LYS A 34 -12.07 -9.07 24.93
C LYS A 34 -10.55 -9.14 25.04
N GLN A 35 -9.82 -8.22 24.40
CA GLN A 35 -8.36 -8.12 24.48
C GLN A 35 -7.97 -7.13 25.59
N LYS A 36 -6.68 -7.09 25.95
CA LYS A 36 -6.19 -6.12 26.93
C LYS A 36 -5.93 -4.78 26.23
N GLU A 37 -6.24 -3.71 26.94
CA GLU A 37 -5.97 -2.34 26.53
C GLU A 37 -4.45 -2.13 26.37
N GLN A 38 -4.03 -1.50 25.29
CA GLN A 38 -2.64 -1.21 24.95
C GLN A 38 -2.38 0.27 25.23
N TYR A 39 -1.36 0.56 26.04
CA TYR A 39 -0.98 1.92 26.40
C TYR A 39 0.32 2.28 25.70
N TYR A 40 0.31 3.37 24.94
CA TYR A 40 1.49 3.94 24.29
C TYR A 40 1.85 5.25 24.98
N SER A 41 3.12 5.41 25.36
CA SER A 41 3.63 6.64 25.96
C SER A 41 4.27 7.53 24.89
N THR A 42 3.90 8.80 24.82
CA THR A 42 4.55 9.79 23.94
C THR A 42 5.69 10.50 24.68
N ARG A 43 6.90 10.52 24.11
CA ARG A 43 8.03 11.27 24.69
C ARG A 43 7.78 12.79 24.60
N GLN A 44 8.17 13.52 25.64
CA GLN A 44 8.02 15.00 25.71
C GLN A 44 8.91 15.75 24.70
N GLN A 45 9.97 15.09 24.19
CA GLN A 45 10.89 15.63 23.19
C GLN A 45 11.03 14.59 22.08
N GLY A 46 10.31 14.80 20.98
CA GLY A 46 10.23 13.98 19.76
C GLY A 46 11.10 12.73 19.71
N GLY A 47 10.45 11.55 19.76
CA GLY A 47 11.08 10.30 19.39
C GLY A 47 11.56 10.34 17.94
N GLY A 48 12.72 9.77 17.65
CA GLY A 48 13.22 9.65 16.29
C GLY A 48 12.21 8.96 15.36
N SER A 49 12.40 9.11 14.05
CA SER A 49 11.57 8.45 13.06
C SER A 49 12.40 7.98 11.87
N LEU A 50 11.96 6.93 11.23
CA LEU A 50 12.46 6.46 9.94
C LEU A 50 11.42 6.75 8.86
N ILE A 51 11.86 7.18 7.69
CA ILE A 51 11.06 7.15 6.48
C ILE A 51 11.57 5.96 5.67
N VAL A 52 10.67 5.05 5.34
CA VAL A 52 10.98 3.79 4.68
C VAL A 52 10.25 3.75 3.35
N TRP A 53 10.98 3.43 2.29
CA TRP A 53 10.40 3.10 0.99
C TRP A 53 10.51 1.61 0.75
N LEU A 54 9.52 1.05 0.07
CA LEU A 54 9.59 -0.30 -0.49
C LEU A 54 8.85 -0.37 -1.83
N ALA A 55 9.15 -1.43 -2.58
CA ALA A 55 8.38 -1.85 -3.73
C ALA A 55 8.03 -3.34 -3.64
N VAL A 56 6.85 -3.69 -4.16
CA VAL A 56 6.38 -5.06 -4.28
C VAL A 56 5.88 -5.32 -5.70
N GLY A 57 6.31 -6.45 -6.26
CA GLY A 57 5.82 -7.04 -7.49
C GLY A 57 5.17 -8.39 -7.24
N PHE A 58 4.52 -8.98 -8.25
CA PHE A 58 3.96 -10.32 -8.12
C PHE A 58 5.05 -11.39 -7.95
N GLY A 59 6.18 -11.23 -8.67
CA GLY A 59 7.32 -12.13 -8.66
C GLY A 59 8.37 -11.87 -7.58
N GLY A 60 8.35 -10.70 -6.92
CA GLY A 60 9.35 -10.38 -5.89
C GLY A 60 9.06 -9.09 -5.13
N ARG A 61 10.01 -8.69 -4.29
CA ARG A 61 9.93 -7.49 -3.44
C ARG A 61 11.31 -6.88 -3.22
N SER A 62 11.36 -5.57 -3.01
CA SER A 62 12.60 -4.86 -2.72
C SER A 62 13.11 -5.11 -1.30
N SER A 63 14.35 -4.69 -1.04
CA SER A 63 14.78 -4.43 0.33
C SER A 63 14.08 -3.18 0.87
N LEU A 64 14.08 -2.97 2.19
CA LEU A 64 13.63 -1.71 2.76
C LEU A 64 14.68 -0.63 2.51
N VAL A 65 14.25 0.50 1.96
CA VAL A 65 15.12 1.66 1.73
C VAL A 65 14.84 2.71 2.79
N PHE A 66 15.84 2.99 3.63
CA PHE A 66 15.72 4.00 4.68
C PHE A 66 16.17 5.37 4.17
N ILE A 67 15.19 6.24 3.95
CA ILE A 67 15.40 7.59 3.42
C ILE A 67 15.91 8.50 4.54
N LYS A 68 17.08 9.12 4.30
CA LYS A 68 17.69 10.06 5.26
C LYS A 68 17.32 11.49 4.91
N GLY A 69 16.67 12.17 5.85
CA GLY A 69 16.31 13.59 5.70
C GLY A 69 15.24 13.81 4.62
N ARG A 70 15.28 14.97 3.97
CA ARG A 70 14.35 15.32 2.90
C ARG A 70 14.86 14.80 1.56
N GLN A 71 14.17 13.84 0.98
CA GLN A 71 14.47 13.34 -0.35
C GLN A 71 14.22 14.41 -1.41
N ASN A 72 15.10 14.49 -2.41
CA ASN A 72 14.87 15.25 -3.63
C ASN A 72 14.68 14.31 -4.84
N HIS A 73 14.34 14.87 -6.00
CA HIS A 73 14.08 14.07 -7.20
C HIS A 73 15.28 13.26 -7.71
N LYS A 74 16.52 13.71 -7.48
CA LYS A 74 17.72 12.96 -7.88
C LYS A 74 17.95 11.75 -6.97
N ASP A 75 17.72 11.93 -5.67
CA ASP A 75 17.79 10.83 -4.71
C ASP A 75 16.73 9.77 -5.03
N TYR A 76 15.53 10.20 -5.42
CA TYR A 76 14.47 9.31 -5.88
C TYR A 76 14.86 8.53 -7.15
N ILE A 77 15.40 9.20 -8.17
CA ILE A 77 15.89 8.53 -9.38
C ILE A 77 16.95 7.46 -9.03
N LYS A 78 17.93 7.80 -8.20
CA LYS A 78 18.98 6.86 -7.79
C LYS A 78 18.41 5.64 -7.06
N GLN A 79 17.38 5.84 -6.25
CA GLN A 79 16.67 4.76 -5.59
C GLN A 79 16.00 3.84 -6.60
N LEU A 80 15.28 4.38 -7.60
CA LEU A 80 14.67 3.59 -8.67
C LEU A 80 15.71 2.81 -9.50
N GLU A 81 16.86 3.42 -9.80
CA GLU A 81 17.97 2.76 -10.52
C GLU A 81 18.54 1.57 -9.75
N THR A 82 18.54 1.63 -8.42
CA THR A 82 19.17 0.61 -7.58
C THR A 82 18.20 -0.50 -7.19
N GLU A 83 16.95 -0.13 -6.87
CA GLU A 83 16.02 -1.03 -6.18
C GLU A 83 14.86 -1.49 -7.05
N LEU A 84 14.62 -0.84 -8.20
CA LEU A 84 13.51 -1.16 -9.09
C LEU A 84 13.99 -1.63 -10.46
N LEU A 85 14.78 -0.82 -11.15
CA LEU A 85 15.18 -1.07 -12.55
C LEU A 85 15.85 -2.43 -12.76
N PRO A 86 16.76 -2.91 -11.88
CA PRO A 86 17.42 -4.21 -12.08
C PRO A 86 16.48 -5.40 -11.91
N TYR A 87 15.36 -5.24 -11.21
CA TYR A 87 14.49 -6.34 -10.80
C TYR A 87 13.11 -6.30 -11.46
N GLY A 88 12.76 -5.21 -12.15
CA GLY A 88 11.43 -4.99 -12.71
C GLY A 88 10.93 -6.15 -13.56
N SER A 89 11.78 -6.67 -14.46
CA SER A 89 11.43 -7.79 -15.34
C SER A 89 11.21 -9.10 -14.59
N ASP A 90 11.96 -9.35 -13.51
CA ASP A 90 11.79 -10.55 -12.68
C ASP A 90 10.50 -10.47 -11.84
N TRP A 91 10.11 -9.27 -11.44
CA TRP A 91 8.98 -9.04 -10.54
C TRP A 91 7.64 -8.87 -11.26
N GLY A 92 7.63 -8.24 -12.44
CA GLY A 92 6.43 -7.91 -13.21
C GLY A 92 6.43 -8.41 -14.67
N GLY A 93 7.46 -9.16 -15.09
CA GLY A 93 7.59 -9.63 -16.47
C GLY A 93 8.14 -8.56 -17.42
N GLU A 94 8.29 -8.90 -18.70
CA GLU A 94 8.97 -8.07 -19.71
C GLU A 94 8.38 -6.65 -19.85
N ASN A 95 7.05 -6.52 -19.75
CA ASN A 95 6.33 -5.26 -19.89
C ASN A 95 5.79 -4.75 -18.55
N TRP A 96 6.61 -4.85 -17.50
CA TRP A 96 6.23 -4.38 -16.17
C TRP A 96 5.93 -2.88 -16.15
N ILE A 97 5.03 -2.48 -15.25
CA ILE A 97 4.55 -1.10 -15.11
C ILE A 97 4.81 -0.66 -13.67
N HIS A 98 5.44 0.49 -13.49
CA HIS A 98 5.66 1.06 -12.17
C HIS A 98 4.45 1.85 -11.68
N GLN A 99 3.93 1.54 -10.50
CA GLN A 99 2.96 2.37 -9.81
C GLN A 99 3.67 3.18 -8.71
N GLN A 100 3.41 4.50 -8.75
CA GLN A 100 3.82 5.49 -7.75
C GLN A 100 2.66 6.47 -7.53
N ASP A 101 2.66 7.18 -6.41
CA ASP A 101 1.64 8.17 -6.10
C ASP A 101 1.87 9.51 -6.85
N GLY A 102 0.98 10.48 -6.59
CA GLY A 102 1.04 11.81 -7.20
C GLY A 102 1.96 12.81 -6.48
N ALA A 103 2.87 12.37 -5.60
CA ALA A 103 3.72 13.28 -4.84
C ALA A 103 4.53 14.22 -5.77
N SER A 104 4.81 15.43 -5.29
CA SER A 104 5.48 16.46 -6.11
C SER A 104 6.83 15.99 -6.64
N ILE A 105 7.56 15.17 -5.86
CA ILE A 105 8.86 14.61 -6.25
C ILE A 105 8.70 13.62 -7.41
N HIS A 106 7.70 12.72 -7.33
CA HIS A 106 7.40 11.71 -8.35
C HIS A 106 6.93 12.34 -9.66
N SER A 107 6.26 13.49 -9.57
CA SER A 107 5.80 14.27 -10.72
C SER A 107 6.86 15.20 -11.35
N ALA A 108 8.06 15.28 -10.77
CA ALA A 108 9.11 16.18 -11.24
C ALA A 108 9.54 15.85 -12.68
N GLN A 109 9.86 16.88 -13.48
CA GLN A 109 10.23 16.70 -14.88
C GLN A 109 11.43 15.77 -15.08
N GLY A 110 12.41 15.81 -14.17
CA GLY A 110 13.58 14.92 -14.20
C GLY A 110 13.20 13.45 -14.02
N VAL A 111 12.24 13.15 -13.14
CA VAL A 111 11.76 11.79 -12.88
C VAL A 111 10.99 11.27 -14.09
N LYS A 112 10.08 12.08 -14.66
CA LYS A 112 9.35 11.73 -15.89
C LYS A 112 10.29 11.47 -17.06
N LYS A 113 11.32 12.31 -17.23
CA LYS A 113 12.34 12.10 -18.27
C LYS A 113 13.08 10.79 -18.05
N TRP A 114 13.49 10.50 -16.81
CA TRP A 114 14.20 9.26 -16.49
C TRP A 114 13.36 8.01 -16.81
N PHE A 115 12.06 8.00 -16.48
CA PHE A 115 11.18 6.89 -16.87
C PHE A 115 11.13 6.69 -18.39
N GLY A 116 11.02 7.79 -19.15
CA GLY A 116 11.04 7.75 -20.61
C GLY A 116 12.38 7.27 -21.19
N ASP A 117 13.50 7.75 -20.67
CA ASP A 117 14.84 7.36 -21.13
C ASP A 117 15.14 5.87 -20.86
N ASN A 118 14.54 5.29 -19.81
CA ASN A 118 14.73 3.89 -19.41
C ASN A 118 13.60 2.95 -19.89
N ASN A 119 12.68 3.44 -20.73
CA ASN A 119 11.53 2.66 -21.23
C ASN A 119 10.67 2.03 -20.11
N VAL A 120 10.57 2.70 -18.96
CA VAL A 120 9.74 2.23 -17.84
C VAL A 120 8.38 2.90 -17.93
N GLN A 121 7.33 2.09 -18.06
CA GLN A 121 5.96 2.59 -18.05
C GLN A 121 5.54 2.96 -16.63
N VAL A 122 4.84 4.09 -16.47
CA VAL A 122 4.27 4.52 -15.19
C VAL A 122 2.77 4.37 -15.23
N PHE A 123 2.22 3.65 -14.26
CA PHE A 123 0.79 3.42 -14.12
C PHE A 123 0.10 4.76 -13.86
N PRO A 124 -0.95 5.12 -14.62
CA PRO A 124 -1.65 6.38 -14.38
C PRO A 124 -2.49 6.28 -13.11
N TRP A 125 -1.96 6.76 -11.99
CA TRP A 125 -2.60 6.61 -10.69
C TRP A 125 -3.60 7.74 -10.37
N PRO A 126 -4.84 7.42 -9.96
CA PRO A 126 -5.78 8.44 -9.52
C PRO A 126 -5.34 9.08 -8.19
N ALA A 127 -5.50 10.40 -8.09
CA ALA A 127 -5.21 11.12 -6.85
C ALA A 127 -6.08 10.61 -5.69
N LYS A 128 -5.51 10.56 -4.48
CA LYS A 128 -6.20 10.17 -3.24
C LYS A 128 -6.85 8.79 -3.26
N SER A 129 -6.20 7.81 -3.87
CA SER A 129 -6.69 6.42 -3.92
C SER A 129 -5.76 5.45 -3.19
N PRO A 130 -5.53 5.62 -1.87
CA PRO A 130 -4.68 4.69 -1.10
C PRO A 130 -5.27 3.28 -1.07
N ASP A 131 -6.61 3.14 -1.14
CA ASP A 131 -7.32 1.85 -1.07
C ASP A 131 -6.93 0.87 -2.19
N LEU A 132 -6.46 1.40 -3.33
CA LEU A 132 -5.98 0.60 -4.44
C LEU A 132 -4.49 0.23 -4.32
N ASN A 133 -3.72 0.92 -3.48
CA ASN A 133 -2.31 0.64 -3.32
C ASN A 133 -2.12 -0.53 -2.34
N ILE A 134 -1.75 -1.70 -2.86
CA ILE A 134 -1.53 -2.89 -2.03
C ILE A 134 -0.40 -2.73 -1.01
N VAL A 135 0.51 -1.76 -1.22
CA VAL A 135 1.59 -1.46 -0.28
C VAL A 135 1.04 -0.97 1.07
N GLU A 136 -0.14 -0.34 1.10
CA GLU A 136 -0.80 0.04 2.36
C GLU A 136 -1.13 -1.17 3.24
N ASN A 137 -1.46 -2.33 2.64
CA ASN A 137 -1.67 -3.57 3.39
C ASN A 137 -0.37 -4.18 3.90
N VAL A 138 0.70 -4.05 3.12
CA VAL A 138 2.05 -4.43 3.55
C VAL A 138 2.45 -3.58 4.75
N TRP A 139 2.23 -2.27 4.68
CA TRP A 139 2.46 -1.35 5.78
C TRP A 139 1.68 -1.68 7.04
N ALA A 140 0.38 -2.00 6.92
CA ALA A 140 -0.44 -2.41 8.04
C ALA A 140 0.13 -3.65 8.74
N THR A 141 0.54 -4.66 7.96
CA THR A 141 1.16 -5.88 8.49
C THR A 141 2.50 -5.59 9.17
N LEU A 142 3.34 -4.73 8.59
CA LEU A 142 4.61 -4.32 9.18
C LEU A 142 4.38 -3.58 10.50
N VAL A 143 3.45 -2.62 10.54
CA VAL A 143 3.07 -1.89 11.75
C VAL A 143 2.61 -2.84 12.86
N GLU A 144 1.72 -3.79 12.55
CA GLU A 144 1.23 -4.78 13.51
C GLU A 144 2.37 -5.62 14.10
N ARG A 145 3.29 -6.10 13.26
CA ARG A 145 4.40 -6.97 13.71
C ARG A 145 5.49 -6.20 14.45
N VAL A 146 5.77 -4.96 14.05
CA VAL A 146 6.80 -4.09 14.66
C VAL A 146 6.34 -3.56 16.02
N TYR A 147 5.12 -3.01 16.10
CA TYR A 147 4.59 -2.38 17.31
C TYR A 147 3.63 -3.27 18.12
N GLY A 148 3.51 -4.53 17.73
CA GLY A 148 2.63 -5.50 18.38
C GLY A 148 2.84 -5.53 19.89
N GLN A 149 1.74 -5.73 20.63
CA GLN A 149 1.73 -5.75 22.10
C GLN A 149 2.19 -4.44 22.76
N GLY A 150 2.07 -3.30 22.08
CA GLY A 150 2.45 -2.01 22.64
C GLY A 150 3.96 -1.74 22.59
N ARG A 151 4.72 -2.48 21.77
CA ARG A 151 6.18 -2.33 21.69
C ARG A 151 6.56 -0.92 21.26
N GLN A 152 7.55 -0.35 21.94
CA GLN A 152 8.22 0.90 21.60
C GLN A 152 9.72 0.66 21.48
N TYR A 153 10.44 1.62 20.90
CA TYR A 153 11.87 1.50 20.63
C TYR A 153 12.63 2.61 21.35
N GLU A 154 13.83 2.30 21.86
CA GLU A 154 14.63 3.30 22.56
C GLU A 154 15.39 4.22 21.61
N ASN A 155 15.73 3.70 20.43
CA ASN A 155 16.51 4.41 19.44
C ASN A 155 16.20 3.93 18.02
N VAL A 156 16.61 4.74 17.05
CA VAL A 156 16.34 4.51 15.62
C VAL A 156 17.00 3.22 15.11
N LYS A 157 18.14 2.82 15.69
CA LYS A 157 18.84 1.60 15.28
C LYS A 157 18.01 0.36 15.61
N GLU A 158 17.44 0.26 16.81
CA GLU A 158 16.57 -0.87 17.17
C GLU A 158 15.31 -0.95 16.31
N LEU A 159 14.70 0.21 16.01
CA LEU A 159 13.54 0.27 15.11
C LEU A 159 13.90 -0.22 13.70
N HIS A 160 15.05 0.21 13.18
CA HIS A 160 15.57 -0.24 11.89
C HIS A 160 15.80 -1.76 11.84
N GLU A 161 16.53 -2.31 12.82
CA GLU A 161 16.81 -3.74 12.90
C GLU A 161 15.53 -4.57 13.01
N SER A 162 14.53 -4.05 13.75
CA SER A 162 13.23 -4.72 13.86
C SER A 162 12.44 -4.69 12.57
N LEU A 163 12.46 -3.56 11.83
CA LEU A 163 11.82 -3.45 10.52
C LEU A 163 12.43 -4.42 9.52
N ASP A 164 13.76 -4.48 9.44
CA ASP A 164 14.47 -5.43 8.58
C ASP A 164 14.14 -6.87 8.95
N SER A 165 14.16 -7.21 10.24
CA SER A 165 13.85 -8.56 10.70
C SER A 165 12.44 -8.97 10.29
N VAL A 166 11.44 -8.11 10.51
CA VAL A 166 10.05 -8.40 10.13
C VAL A 166 9.93 -8.50 8.61
N TRP A 167 10.50 -7.57 7.85
CA TRP A 167 10.44 -7.60 6.40
C TRP A 167 11.09 -8.84 5.79
N ASN A 168 12.20 -9.30 6.35
CA ASN A 168 12.86 -10.53 5.93
C ASN A 168 12.00 -11.78 6.13
N THR A 169 11.04 -11.76 7.06
CA THR A 169 10.06 -12.84 7.24
C THR A 169 8.83 -12.73 6.34
N PHE A 170 8.66 -11.62 5.61
CA PHE A 170 7.50 -11.43 4.74
C PHE A 170 7.57 -12.37 3.54
N CYS A 171 6.57 -13.24 3.40
CA CYS A 171 6.56 -14.25 2.35
C CYS A 171 6.03 -13.65 1.05
N GLN A 172 6.63 -14.01 -0.08
CA GLN A 172 6.14 -13.60 -1.40
C GLN A 172 4.69 -14.03 -1.64
N LYS A 173 4.25 -15.13 -1.01
CA LYS A 173 2.87 -15.61 -1.12
C LYS A 173 1.86 -14.62 -0.52
N ASP A 174 2.21 -13.93 0.55
CA ASP A 174 1.35 -12.92 1.17
C ASP A 174 1.13 -11.74 0.22
N ILE A 175 2.19 -11.33 -0.49
CA ILE A 175 2.13 -10.30 -1.53
C ILE A 175 1.23 -10.75 -2.69
N GLN A 176 1.44 -11.98 -3.19
CA GLN A 176 0.62 -12.53 -4.28
C GLN A 176 -0.87 -12.58 -3.93
N ASN A 177 -1.22 -12.90 -2.69
CA ASN A 177 -2.62 -12.86 -2.25
C ASN A 177 -3.20 -11.43 -2.29
N LEU A 178 -2.39 -10.39 -2.09
CA LEU A 178 -2.83 -9.00 -2.27
C LEU A 178 -3.09 -8.69 -3.76
N TYR A 179 -2.25 -9.16 -4.67
CA TYR A 179 -2.50 -9.06 -6.11
C TYR A 179 -3.79 -9.77 -6.52
N ASP A 180 -4.04 -10.99 -6.00
CA ASP A 180 -5.26 -11.74 -6.26
C ASP A 180 -6.52 -10.99 -5.79
N SER A 181 -6.39 -10.09 -4.82
CA SER A 181 -7.49 -9.26 -4.32
C SER A 181 -7.81 -8.03 -5.19
N MET A 182 -6.92 -7.63 -6.10
CA MET A 182 -7.05 -6.38 -6.88
C MET A 182 -8.34 -6.29 -7.71
N PRO A 183 -8.79 -7.32 -8.43
CA PRO A 183 -10.04 -7.25 -9.18
C PRO A 183 -11.26 -6.93 -8.29
N ASN A 184 -11.31 -7.50 -7.07
CA ASN A 184 -12.40 -7.24 -6.14
C ASN A 184 -12.33 -5.83 -5.56
N ARG A 185 -11.13 -5.34 -5.20
CA ARG A 185 -10.93 -3.95 -4.75
C ARG A 185 -11.40 -2.93 -5.77
N VAL A 186 -11.06 -3.16 -7.05
CA VAL A 186 -11.49 -2.30 -8.15
C VAL A 186 -13.01 -2.37 -8.34
N PHE A 187 -13.58 -3.58 -8.30
CA PHE A 187 -15.03 -3.76 -8.41
C PHE A 187 -15.77 -3.01 -7.29
N GLU A 188 -15.31 -3.18 -6.04
CA GLU A 188 -15.83 -2.44 -4.90
C GLU A 188 -15.70 -0.93 -5.13
N LEU A 189 -14.51 -0.42 -5.48
CA LEU A 189 -14.29 1.01 -5.75
C LEU A 189 -15.32 1.58 -6.73
N ILE A 190 -15.61 0.84 -7.80
CA ILE A 190 -16.62 1.21 -8.80
C ILE A 190 -18.03 1.22 -8.19
N GLN A 191 -18.37 0.25 -7.35
CA GLN A 191 -19.68 0.16 -6.70
C GLN A 191 -19.94 1.31 -5.72
N ALA A 192 -18.96 1.79 -4.96
CA ALA A 192 -19.16 2.99 -4.13
C ALA A 192 -19.07 4.31 -4.92
N GLY A 193 -19.02 4.26 -6.25
CA GLY A 193 -18.93 5.45 -7.09
C GLY A 193 -17.61 6.21 -6.92
N GLY A 194 -16.52 5.52 -6.55
CA GLY A 194 -15.20 6.12 -6.32
C GLY A 194 -15.00 6.73 -4.93
N ASN A 195 -15.87 6.41 -3.95
CA ASN A 195 -15.67 6.79 -2.55
C ASN A 195 -14.73 5.80 -1.83
N GLN A 196 -14.06 6.25 -0.77
CA GLN A 196 -13.13 5.44 0.03
C GLN A 196 -13.79 4.19 0.62
N PHE A 197 -13.08 3.06 0.57
CA PHE A 197 -13.49 1.79 1.16
C PHE A 197 -12.79 1.58 2.49
N ILE A 198 -13.46 1.92 3.59
CA ILE A 198 -12.98 1.55 4.93
C ILE A 198 -13.40 0.12 5.23
N GLY A 199 -12.47 -0.81 5.02
CA GLY A 199 -12.39 -2.07 5.76
C GLY A 199 -12.97 -3.31 5.08
N GLN A 200 -12.09 -4.19 4.59
CA GLN A 200 -12.27 -5.66 4.66
C GLN A 200 -11.03 -6.50 4.32
N TYR A 201 -9.94 -5.94 3.76
CA TYR A 201 -8.83 -6.76 3.26
C TYR A 201 -7.76 -7.22 4.28
N LEU A 202 -7.93 -6.94 5.59
CA LEU A 202 -6.98 -7.38 6.63
C LEU A 202 -7.30 -8.74 7.27
N SER A 203 -8.23 -9.53 6.72
CA SER A 203 -8.58 -10.84 7.31
C SER A 203 -8.52 -11.98 6.30
N VAL A 204 -7.31 -12.36 5.90
CA VAL A 204 -7.06 -13.64 5.21
C VAL A 204 -5.93 -14.41 5.90
N HIS A 205 -6.03 -14.56 7.22
CA HIS A 205 -5.47 -15.70 7.93
C HIS A 205 -6.55 -16.22 8.88
N LYS A 206 -7.44 -17.08 8.35
CA LYS A 206 -8.19 -18.00 9.20
C LYS A 206 -7.25 -19.14 9.57
N ASP A 207 -6.90 -19.22 10.85
CA ASP A 207 -6.25 -20.39 11.43
C ASP A 207 -6.96 -21.69 11.00
N PRO A 208 -6.24 -22.74 10.58
CA PRO A 208 -6.84 -24.00 10.15
C PRO A 208 -7.45 -24.85 11.29
N PHE A 209 -7.59 -24.32 12.51
CA PHE A 209 -7.98 -25.08 13.70
C PHE A 209 -9.30 -24.66 14.37
N SER A 210 -10.16 -23.87 13.73
CA SER A 210 -11.47 -23.53 14.32
C SER A 210 -12.64 -23.98 13.45
N ASN A 211 -13.41 -24.95 13.94
CA ASN A 211 -14.71 -25.31 13.38
C ASN A 211 -15.68 -24.11 13.49
N PRO A 212 -16.51 -23.85 12.47
CA PRO A 212 -17.43 -22.70 12.49
C PRO A 212 -18.66 -23.01 13.38
N PRO A 213 -19.09 -22.08 14.26
CA PRO A 213 -20.44 -22.15 14.78
C PRO A 213 -21.43 -21.66 13.72
N THR A 214 -22.51 -22.42 13.63
CA THR A 214 -23.65 -22.29 12.75
C THR A 214 -24.48 -21.02 13.03
N ASN A 215 -24.85 -20.33 11.95
CA ASN A 215 -26.12 -19.63 11.74
C ASN A 215 -26.39 -18.30 12.51
N ARG A 216 -26.51 -17.19 11.76
CA ARG A 216 -27.54 -16.10 11.83
C ARG A 216 -27.03 -14.89 11.02
N ARG A 217 -27.61 -14.62 9.83
CA ARG A 217 -28.80 -13.80 9.52
C ARG A 217 -28.39 -12.33 9.24
N LEU A 218 -28.47 -12.01 7.95
CA LEU A 218 -28.42 -10.68 7.34
C LEU A 218 -29.48 -9.78 7.97
N GLU A 219 -29.13 -8.56 8.38
CA GLU A 219 -30.08 -7.43 8.44
C GLU A 219 -29.37 -6.11 8.10
N GLU A 220 -30.16 -5.25 7.48
CA GLU A 220 -29.88 -4.06 6.69
C GLU A 220 -29.48 -2.83 7.52
N ALA A 221 -28.82 -1.85 6.88
CA ALA A 221 -28.75 -0.48 7.38
C ALA A 221 -28.97 0.54 6.24
N VAL A 222 -30.25 0.88 6.06
CA VAL A 222 -30.87 2.17 5.75
C VAL A 222 -30.07 3.23 4.97
N VAL A 223 -30.64 3.58 3.80
CA VAL A 223 -30.35 4.75 2.97
C VAL A 223 -30.79 6.04 3.68
N GLY A 224 -29.89 7.03 3.77
CA GLY A 224 -30.20 8.40 4.15
C GLY A 224 -29.65 9.39 3.12
N ASP A 225 -30.55 10.05 2.41
CA ASP A 225 -30.26 11.07 1.40
C ASP A 225 -29.47 12.27 1.96
N PHE A 226 -28.44 12.71 1.24
CA PHE A 226 -27.96 14.10 1.30
C PHE A 226 -27.57 14.62 -0.11
N PRO A 227 -28.02 15.82 -0.53
CA PRO A 227 -28.00 16.24 -1.93
C PRO A 227 -26.84 17.17 -2.33
N LYS A 228 -26.44 17.03 -3.61
CA LYS A 228 -25.79 17.98 -4.53
C LYS A 228 -24.28 18.29 -4.40
N MET A 229 -23.57 17.68 -5.37
CA MET A 229 -22.63 18.31 -6.34
C MET A 229 -21.39 19.06 -5.81
N MET A 230 -20.20 18.49 -6.05
CA MET A 230 -19.35 18.90 -7.18
C MET A 230 -18.14 17.96 -7.37
N LYS A 231 -17.96 17.50 -8.63
CA LYS A 231 -16.76 16.92 -9.28
C LYS A 231 -16.07 15.70 -8.64
N TRP A 232 -16.54 14.49 -8.98
CA TRP A 232 -15.72 13.26 -8.90
C TRP A 232 -15.94 12.33 -10.11
N THR A 233 -16.06 12.92 -11.31
CA THR A 233 -16.24 12.20 -12.58
C THR A 233 -14.93 11.57 -13.10
N LEU A 234 -13.77 11.84 -12.47
CA LEU A 234 -12.46 11.40 -12.98
C LEU A 234 -12.17 9.90 -12.79
N CYS A 235 -12.59 9.28 -11.69
CA CYS A 235 -12.27 7.86 -11.43
C CYS A 235 -13.03 6.91 -12.39
N THR A 236 -14.31 7.18 -12.65
CA THR A 236 -15.13 6.40 -13.60
C THR A 236 -14.85 6.70 -15.07
N VAL A 237 -14.43 7.92 -15.41
CA VAL A 237 -13.96 8.25 -16.78
C VAL A 237 -12.60 7.60 -17.06
N TRP A 238 -11.71 7.55 -16.07
CA TRP A 238 -10.38 6.95 -16.21
C TRP A 238 -10.43 5.46 -16.56
N PHE A 239 -11.23 4.65 -15.84
CA PHE A 239 -11.42 3.22 -16.18
C PHE A 239 -12.05 3.02 -17.57
N ARG A 240 -12.85 3.98 -18.06
CA ARG A 240 -13.44 3.95 -19.41
C ARG A 240 -12.45 4.35 -20.51
N GLU A 241 -11.54 5.28 -20.23
CA GLU A 241 -10.51 5.72 -21.18
C GLU A 241 -9.34 4.73 -21.28
N TYR A 242 -8.88 4.15 -20.17
CA TYR A 242 -7.86 3.08 -20.18
C TYR A 242 -8.30 1.88 -21.05
N ARG A 243 -9.60 1.55 -21.02
CA ARG A 243 -10.19 0.50 -21.87
C ARG A 243 -10.22 0.84 -23.36
N LYS A 244 -10.20 2.13 -23.75
CA LYS A 244 -10.15 2.52 -25.16
C LYS A 244 -8.73 2.42 -25.71
N THR A 245 -7.72 2.78 -24.92
CA THR A 245 -6.32 2.70 -25.34
C THR A 245 -5.76 1.28 -25.35
N ALA A 246 -6.28 0.37 -24.51
CA ALA A 246 -5.81 -1.02 -24.45
C ALA A 246 -6.48 -1.98 -25.47
N VAL A 247 -7.37 -1.50 -26.34
CA VAL A 247 -8.09 -2.31 -27.34
C VAL A 247 -7.72 -1.91 -28.79
N GLU A 248 -6.83 -0.92 -28.96
CA GLU A 248 -6.38 -0.44 -30.29
C GLU A 248 -4.91 -0.79 -30.63
N GLU A 249 -4.30 -1.78 -29.98
CA GLU A 249 -3.04 -2.40 -30.43
C GLU A 249 -3.15 -3.93 -30.55
#